data_AF-A0A974ALD8-F1
#
_entry.id   AF-A0A974ALD8-F1
#
_cell.length_a   1.000
_cell.length_b   1.000
_cell.length_c   1.000
_cell.angle_alpha   90.00
_cell.angle_beta   90.00
_cell.angle_gamma   90.00
#
_symmetry.space_group_name_H-M   'P 1'
#
loop_
_entity.id
_entity.type
_entity.pdbx_description
1 polymer ?
#
loop_
_entity_poly.entity_id
_entity_poly.type
_entity_poly.pdbx_seq_one_letter_code
_entity_poly.pdbx_strand_id
1 'polypeptide(L)'
;MSKNDTGSIARFILRVEFIPYVVFTIIGAAVLYVVGTIGFDAIRNGSLLPPPTKLERYDCSAPFGSFSIHYLHGTDRVKIKSMNGALDGSVSQNRFDWQGFANDRAMLGFAPPAEILFEDGKTLRITGPDIKDVTCTNTVEATPQRRAIAQ
;
A
#
# COMPACT_ATOMS: atom_id res chain seq x y z
N MET A 1 -32.50 45.01 30.12
CA MET A 1 -31.08 45.04 30.54
C MET A 1 -30.88 43.92 31.56
N SER A 2 -30.49 42.72 31.09
CA SER A 2 -30.21 41.57 31.96
C SER A 2 -28.82 41.06 31.62
N LYS A 3 -27.83 41.60 32.32
CA LYS A 3 -26.43 41.18 32.33
C LYS A 3 -26.13 41.01 33.82
N ASN A 4 -26.28 39.81 34.37
CA ASN A 4 -25.65 39.39 35.62
C ASN A 4 -26.09 37.96 35.98
N ASP A 5 -25.52 36.96 35.30
CA ASP A 5 -25.49 35.58 35.83
C ASP A 5 -24.18 34.83 35.53
N THR A 6 -23.23 35.46 34.82
CA THR A 6 -21.97 34.82 34.44
C THR A 6 -20.95 34.78 35.60
N GLY A 7 -21.04 35.73 36.55
CA GLY A 7 -20.06 35.87 37.64
C GLY A 7 -20.21 34.85 38.78
N SER A 8 -21.40 34.29 38.99
CA SER A 8 -21.67 33.32 40.06
C SER A 8 -21.20 31.91 39.67
N ILE A 9 -21.43 31.52 38.42
CA ILE A 9 -21.01 30.22 37.86
C ILE A 9 -19.48 30.13 37.79
N ALA A 10 -18.80 31.21 37.38
CA ALA A 10 -17.34 31.26 37.30
C ALA A 10 -16.64 31.07 38.66
N ARG A 11 -17.25 31.54 39.77
CA ARG A 11 -16.71 31.34 41.12
C ARG A 11 -16.96 29.93 41.67
N PHE A 12 -17.99 29.24 41.17
CA PHE A 12 -18.29 27.87 41.58
C PHE A 12 -17.34 26.85 40.94
N ILE A 13 -16.90 27.11 39.71
CA ILE A 13 -15.96 26.26 38.94
C ILE A 13 -14.52 26.32 39.48
N LEU A 14 -14.17 27.39 40.21
CA LEU A 14 -12.81 27.65 40.73
C LEU A 14 -12.54 27.09 42.14
N ARG A 15 -13.39 26.18 42.64
CA ARG A 15 -13.05 25.40 43.84
C ARG A 15 -12.01 24.34 43.44
N VAL A 16 -10.90 24.31 44.16
CA VAL A 16 -9.74 23.42 43.95
C VAL A 16 -10.12 21.92 43.88
N GLU A 17 -11.28 21.55 44.42
CA GLU A 17 -11.86 20.19 44.35
C GLU A 17 -12.53 19.83 43.02
N PHE A 18 -13.01 20.80 42.23
CA PHE A 18 -13.67 20.55 40.94
C PHE A 18 -12.67 20.41 39.78
N ILE A 19 -11.51 21.06 39.87
CA ILE A 19 -10.43 21.01 38.88
C ILE A 19 -10.00 19.57 38.57
N PRO A 20 -9.70 18.68 39.55
CA PRO A 20 -9.33 17.30 39.24
C PRO A 20 -10.47 16.55 38.55
N TYR A 21 -11.72 16.76 38.97
CA TYR A 21 -12.89 16.09 38.38
C TYR A 21 -13.09 16.46 36.90
N VAL A 22 -12.94 17.75 36.57
CA VAL A 22 -13.02 18.24 35.18
C VAL A 22 -11.85 17.69 34.35
N VAL A 23 -10.64 17.63 34.91
CA VAL A 23 -9.47 17.07 34.23
C VAL A 23 -9.64 15.57 33.97
N PHE A 24 -10.07 14.79 34.96
CA PHE A 24 -10.29 13.34 34.80
C PHE A 24 -11.41 13.02 33.81
N THR A 25 -12.47 13.83 33.79
CA THR A 25 -13.56 13.64 32.81
C THR A 25 -13.13 13.96 31.40
N ILE A 26 -12.32 15.01 31.19
CA ILE A 26 -11.75 15.32 29.87
C ILE A 26 -10.81 14.19 29.41
N ILE A 27 -9.92 13.71 30.28
CA ILE A 27 -9.02 12.59 29.97
C ILE A 27 -9.82 11.33 29.65
N GLY A 28 -10.82 10.98 30.47
CA GLY A 28 -11.68 9.82 30.23
C GLY A 28 -12.45 9.91 28.92
N ALA A 29 -13.00 11.09 28.60
CA ALA A 29 -13.68 11.31 27.32
C ALA A 29 -12.72 11.20 26.13
N ALA A 30 -11.50 11.72 26.24
CA ALA A 30 -10.49 11.60 25.19
C ALA A 30 -10.08 10.14 24.94
N VAL A 31 -9.88 9.37 26.01
CA VAL A 31 -9.55 7.93 25.91
C VAL A 31 -10.70 7.17 25.26
N LEU A 32 -11.95 7.38 25.71
CA LEU A 32 -13.12 6.72 25.11
C LEU A 32 -13.30 7.10 23.64
N TYR A 33 -13.02 8.34 23.27
CA TYR A 33 -13.06 8.78 21.88
C TYR A 33 -12.06 8.01 21.01
N VAL A 34 -10.79 7.92 21.43
CA VAL A 34 -9.74 7.20 20.67
C VAL A 34 -10.03 5.71 20.57
N VAL A 35 -10.45 5.07 21.67
CA VAL A 35 -10.84 3.64 21.65
C VAL A 35 -12.07 3.42 20.76
N GLY A 36 -13.03 4.34 20.83
CA GLY A 36 -14.23 4.33 19.99
C GLY A 36 -13.90 4.45 18.51
N THR A 37 -12.99 5.35 18.11
CA THR A 37 -12.58 5.49 16.70
C THR A 37 -11.89 4.24 16.18
N ILE A 38 -10.99 3.63 16.96
CA ILE A 38 -10.29 2.39 16.58
C ILE A 38 -11.29 1.24 16.43
N GLY A 39 -12.22 1.08 17.39
CA GLY A 39 -13.24 0.05 17.34
C GLY A 39 -14.22 0.23 16.17
N PHE A 40 -14.61 1.47 15.87
CA PHE A 40 -15.52 1.78 14.77
C PHE A 40 -14.85 1.54 13.40
N ASP A 41 -13.59 1.93 13.24
CA ASP A 41 -12.83 1.66 12.02
C ASP A 41 -12.58 0.15 11.83
N ALA A 42 -12.34 -0.60 12.91
CA ALA A 42 -12.20 -2.06 12.85
C ALA A 42 -13.49 -2.76 12.40
N ILE A 43 -14.66 -2.31 12.87
CA ILE A 43 -15.96 -2.85 12.43
C ILE A 43 -16.24 -2.48 10.97
N ARG A 44 -15.95 -1.24 10.56
CA ARG A 44 -16.13 -0.79 9.17
C ARG A 44 -15.26 -1.55 8.18
N ASN A 45 -14.05 -1.90 8.57
CA ASN A 45 -13.10 -2.61 7.73
C ASN A 45 -13.28 -4.14 7.77
N GLY A 46 -14.27 -4.65 8.53
CA GLY A 46 -14.63 -6.07 8.58
C GLY A 46 -13.57 -6.97 9.25
N SER A 47 -12.49 -6.39 9.79
CA SER A 47 -11.41 -7.09 10.47
C SER A 47 -10.50 -6.10 11.21
N LEU A 48 -9.90 -6.53 12.33
CA LEU A 48 -8.81 -5.82 13.01
C LEU A 48 -7.48 -5.87 12.24
N LEU A 49 -7.43 -6.63 11.14
CA LEU A 49 -6.26 -6.76 10.29
C LEU A 49 -6.18 -5.55 9.34
N PRO A 50 -4.97 -4.97 9.15
CA PRO A 50 -4.78 -3.91 8.18
C PRO A 50 -5.21 -4.39 6.78
N PRO A 51 -5.74 -3.49 5.93
CA PRO A 51 -6.15 -3.85 4.58
C PRO A 51 -4.99 -4.52 3.83
N PRO A 52 -5.25 -5.53 2.98
CA PRO A 52 -4.20 -6.24 2.25
C PRO A 52 -3.37 -5.22 1.47
N THR A 53 -2.06 -5.25 1.68
CA THR A 53 -1.10 -4.39 0.99
C THR A 53 -1.30 -4.55 -0.52
N LYS A 54 -1.77 -3.49 -1.17
CA LYS A 54 -1.98 -3.48 -2.62
C LYS A 54 -0.60 -3.51 -3.28
N LEU A 55 -0.30 -4.61 -3.96
CA LEU A 55 0.90 -4.71 -4.79
C LEU A 55 0.77 -3.70 -5.95
N GLU A 56 1.81 -2.92 -6.21
CA GLU A 56 1.83 -2.01 -7.35
C GLU A 56 2.07 -2.80 -8.63
N ARG A 57 1.40 -2.40 -9.71
CA ARG A 57 1.48 -3.10 -10.99
C ARG A 57 2.39 -2.35 -11.95
N TYR A 58 3.49 -3.00 -12.30
CA TYR A 58 4.44 -2.61 -13.32
C TYR A 58 4.21 -3.41 -14.59
N ASP A 59 3.90 -2.74 -15.69
CA ASP A 59 3.79 -3.38 -17.00
C ASP A 59 5.16 -3.33 -17.70
N CYS A 60 5.58 -4.49 -18.20
CA CYS A 60 6.86 -4.72 -18.86
C CYS A 60 6.62 -5.13 -20.31
N SER A 61 7.42 -4.59 -21.23
CA SER A 61 7.43 -5.01 -22.63
C SER A 61 8.77 -5.64 -22.96
N ALA A 62 8.77 -6.91 -23.34
CA ALA A 62 9.98 -7.64 -23.70
C ALA A 62 9.83 -8.34 -25.07
N PRO A 63 10.95 -8.75 -25.70
CA PRO A 63 10.92 -9.34 -27.04
C PRO A 63 10.06 -10.60 -27.16
N PHE A 64 9.89 -11.34 -26.07
CA PHE A 64 9.10 -12.58 -25.98
C PHE A 64 7.65 -12.36 -25.55
N GLY A 65 7.24 -11.11 -25.31
CA GLY A 65 5.87 -10.75 -24.96
C GLY A 65 5.76 -9.68 -23.87
N SER A 66 4.55 -9.14 -23.71
CA SER A 66 4.22 -8.27 -22.58
C SER A 66 3.87 -9.09 -21.34
N PHE A 67 4.31 -8.61 -20.18
CA PHE A 67 3.99 -9.20 -18.89
C PHE A 67 3.88 -8.10 -17.84
N SER A 68 3.23 -8.40 -16.72
CA SER A 68 3.04 -7.47 -15.61
C SER A 68 3.63 -8.05 -14.33
N ILE A 69 4.39 -7.25 -13.59
CA ILE A 69 4.89 -7.57 -12.26
C ILE A 69 4.10 -6.78 -11.23
N HIS A 70 3.63 -7.48 -10.22
CA HIS A 70 2.96 -6.92 -9.05
C HIS A 70 3.95 -6.99 -7.90
N TYR A 71 4.43 -5.84 -7.45
CA TYR A 71 5.47 -5.71 -6.44
C TYR A 71 5.23 -4.42 -5.65
N LEU A 72 5.50 -4.45 -4.35
CA LEU A 72 5.44 -3.25 -3.50
C LEU A 72 6.77 -3.14 -2.76
N HIS A 73 7.40 -1.97 -2.86
CA HIS A 73 8.64 -1.67 -2.17
C HIS A 73 8.53 -1.96 -0.67
N GLY A 74 9.51 -2.66 -0.12
CA GLY A 74 9.54 -3.04 1.30
C GLY A 74 8.65 -4.22 1.67
N THR A 75 8.04 -4.91 0.69
CA THR A 75 7.39 -6.20 0.91
C THR A 75 8.17 -7.33 0.27
N ASP A 76 8.20 -8.47 0.93
CA ASP A 76 8.89 -9.66 0.41
C ASP A 76 8.08 -10.39 -0.66
N ARG A 77 6.94 -9.87 -1.13
CA ARG A 77 6.04 -10.60 -2.03
C ARG A 77 6.08 -9.99 -3.43
N VAL A 78 6.18 -10.87 -4.43
CA VAL A 78 6.07 -10.49 -5.83
C VAL A 78 5.16 -11.46 -6.56
N LYS A 79 4.43 -10.97 -7.56
CA LYS A 79 3.69 -11.80 -8.49
C LYS A 79 3.95 -11.34 -9.92
N ILE A 80 4.39 -12.24 -10.78
CA ILE A 80 4.53 -11.99 -12.22
C ILE A 80 3.37 -12.65 -12.97
N LYS A 81 2.86 -11.98 -14.01
CA LYS A 81 1.79 -12.48 -14.86
C LYS A 81 2.12 -12.21 -16.31
N SER A 82 2.10 -13.25 -17.14
CA SER A 82 2.19 -13.17 -18.59
C SER A 82 0.89 -13.63 -19.24
N MET A 83 0.85 -13.70 -20.58
CA MET A 83 -0.27 -14.32 -21.29
C MET A 83 -0.42 -15.82 -20.98
N ASN A 84 0.67 -16.52 -20.65
CA ASN A 84 0.68 -17.97 -20.47
C ASN A 84 0.30 -18.40 -19.04
N GLY A 85 0.49 -17.53 -18.05
CA GLY A 85 0.23 -17.87 -16.66
C GLY A 85 0.64 -16.77 -15.69
N ALA A 86 0.57 -17.11 -14.41
CA ALA A 86 1.04 -16.26 -13.32
C ALA A 86 1.86 -17.08 -12.33
N LEU A 87 2.85 -16.42 -11.73
CA LEU A 87 3.78 -17.02 -10.79
C LEU A 87 3.94 -16.09 -9.59
N ASP A 88 3.86 -16.67 -8.40
CA ASP A 88 4.09 -15.98 -7.14
C ASP A 88 5.52 -16.27 -6.67
N GLY A 89 6.12 -15.29 -6.00
CA GLY A 89 7.48 -15.39 -5.50
C GLY A 89 7.74 -14.40 -4.38
N SER A 90 9.00 -14.32 -3.98
CA SER A 90 9.47 -13.36 -2.99
C SER A 90 10.64 -12.52 -3.47
N VAL A 91 10.82 -11.34 -2.87
CA VAL A 91 11.97 -10.48 -3.12
C VAL A 91 12.81 -10.39 -1.86
N SER A 92 14.11 -10.67 -1.98
CA SER A 92 15.07 -10.45 -0.90
C SER A 92 16.34 -9.85 -1.49
N GLN A 93 16.84 -8.75 -0.92
CA GLN A 93 18.06 -8.06 -1.37
C GLN A 93 18.07 -7.79 -2.88
N ASN A 94 16.97 -7.24 -3.42
CA ASN A 94 16.76 -6.99 -4.85
C ASN A 94 16.79 -8.24 -5.75
N ARG A 95 16.71 -9.45 -5.18
CA ARG A 95 16.64 -10.70 -5.95
C ARG A 95 15.29 -11.34 -5.83
N PHE A 96 14.79 -11.84 -6.96
CA PHE A 96 13.55 -12.60 -7.01
C PHE A 96 13.83 -14.07 -6.70
N ASP A 97 13.08 -14.60 -5.74
CA ASP A 97 12.99 -16.02 -5.46
C ASP A 97 11.60 -16.52 -5.87
N TRP A 98 11.57 -17.30 -6.95
CA TRP A 98 10.35 -17.86 -7.50
C TRP A 98 10.02 -19.25 -6.95
N GLN A 99 10.42 -19.58 -5.72
CA GLN A 99 10.03 -20.81 -5.02
C GLN A 99 10.30 -22.10 -5.84
N GLY A 100 11.44 -22.14 -6.54
CA GLY A 100 11.85 -23.29 -7.37
C GLY A 100 11.56 -23.15 -8.88
N PHE A 101 10.90 -22.09 -9.33
CA PHE A 101 10.63 -21.82 -10.75
C PHE A 101 11.67 -20.92 -11.43
N ALA A 102 12.83 -20.69 -10.79
CA ALA A 102 13.83 -19.70 -11.22
C ALA A 102 14.39 -19.86 -12.64
N ASN A 103 14.17 -21.01 -13.29
CA ASN A 103 14.52 -21.27 -14.69
C ASN A 103 13.41 -21.98 -15.47
N ASP A 104 12.22 -22.11 -14.87
CA ASP A 104 11.12 -22.80 -15.51
C ASP A 104 10.40 -21.86 -16.47
N ARG A 105 10.29 -22.29 -17.72
CA ARG A 105 9.61 -21.55 -18.79
C ARG A 105 8.16 -22.01 -18.98
N ALA A 106 7.74 -23.11 -18.35
CA ALA A 106 6.44 -23.72 -18.58
C ALA A 106 5.27 -22.80 -18.18
N MET A 107 5.43 -22.02 -17.13
CA MET A 107 4.36 -21.16 -16.58
C MET A 107 4.21 -19.82 -17.31
N LEU A 108 5.33 -19.19 -17.70
CA LEU A 108 5.32 -17.84 -18.24
C LEU A 108 5.61 -17.78 -19.75
N GLY A 109 6.18 -18.85 -20.32
CA GLY A 109 6.72 -18.89 -21.69
C GLY A 109 8.15 -18.33 -21.81
N PHE A 110 8.73 -17.87 -20.70
CA PHE A 110 10.08 -17.35 -20.57
C PHE A 110 10.58 -17.60 -19.15
N ALA A 111 11.90 -17.60 -18.94
CA ALA A 111 12.49 -17.73 -17.62
C ALA A 111 12.23 -16.46 -16.81
N PRO A 112 11.68 -16.56 -15.59
CA PRO A 112 11.33 -15.40 -14.79
C PRO A 112 12.58 -14.55 -14.45
N PRO A 113 12.42 -13.23 -14.25
CA PRO A 113 13.54 -12.34 -13.93
C PRO A 113 14.18 -12.74 -12.60
N ALA A 114 15.50 -12.61 -12.49
CA ALA A 114 16.26 -13.01 -11.29
C ALA A 114 16.55 -11.85 -10.34
N GLU A 115 16.71 -10.62 -10.86
CA GLU A 115 17.19 -9.49 -10.08
C GLU A 115 16.56 -8.17 -10.53
N ILE A 116 16.37 -7.28 -9.55
CA ILE A 116 15.95 -5.89 -9.70
C ILE A 116 17.22 -5.04 -9.77
N LEU A 117 17.46 -4.43 -10.92
CA LEU A 117 18.61 -3.54 -11.12
C LEU A 117 18.34 -2.14 -10.54
N PHE A 118 17.10 -1.68 -10.65
CA PHE A 118 16.70 -0.34 -10.24
C PHE A 118 15.20 -0.27 -9.99
N GLU A 119 14.81 0.51 -8.98
CA GLU A 119 13.42 0.78 -8.63
C GLU A 119 13.29 2.23 -8.14
N ASP A 120 12.31 2.96 -8.68
CA ASP A 120 12.03 4.36 -8.32
C ASP A 120 10.53 4.62 -8.11
N GLY A 121 9.77 3.57 -7.77
CA GLY A 121 8.30 3.58 -7.63
C GLY A 121 7.51 3.75 -8.94
N LYS A 122 8.04 4.51 -9.90
CA LYS A 122 7.48 4.69 -11.25
C LYS A 122 8.02 3.70 -12.27
N THR A 123 9.29 3.36 -12.14
CA THR A 123 9.99 2.46 -13.06
C THR A 123 10.65 1.35 -12.28
N LEU A 124 10.63 0.15 -12.86
CA LEU A 124 11.24 -1.05 -12.32
C LEU A 124 12.10 -1.67 -13.41
N ARG A 125 13.41 -1.75 -13.20
CA ARG A 125 14.35 -2.41 -14.12
C ARG A 125 14.71 -3.77 -13.58
N ILE A 126 14.54 -4.77 -14.43
CA ILE A 126 14.74 -6.17 -14.08
C ILE A 126 15.68 -6.85 -15.06
N THR A 127 16.38 -7.86 -14.56
CA THR A 127 17.25 -8.71 -15.35
C THR A 127 17.06 -10.17 -14.97
N GLY A 128 17.32 -11.07 -15.89
CA GLY A 128 17.20 -12.51 -15.71
C GLY A 128 17.80 -13.29 -16.87
N PRO A 129 17.64 -14.63 -16.86
CA PRO A 129 18.24 -15.49 -17.87
C PRO A 129 17.78 -15.16 -19.30
N ASP A 130 16.49 -14.92 -19.48
CA ASP A 130 15.89 -14.61 -20.79
C ASP A 130 15.65 -13.09 -20.99
N ILE A 131 15.87 -12.29 -19.94
CA ILE A 131 15.48 -10.87 -19.88
C ILE A 131 16.71 -10.03 -19.59
N LYS A 132 17.20 -9.27 -20.57
CA LYS A 132 18.32 -8.35 -20.35
C LYS A 132 17.80 -6.94 -20.19
N ASP A 133 17.88 -6.42 -18.96
CA ASP A 133 17.65 -5.02 -18.63
C ASP A 133 16.32 -4.47 -19.18
N VAL A 134 15.22 -5.14 -18.83
CA VAL A 134 13.88 -4.70 -19.22
C VAL A 134 13.38 -3.66 -18.24
N THR A 135 12.93 -2.54 -18.78
CA THR A 135 12.31 -1.46 -18.01
C THR A 135 10.79 -1.64 -18.03
N CYS A 136 10.21 -1.70 -16.84
CA CYS A 136 8.78 -1.77 -16.60
C CYS A 136 8.29 -0.44 -16.02
N THR A 137 7.09 -0.03 -16.39
CA THR A 137 6.49 1.23 -15.91
C THR A 137 5.24 0.96 -15.09
N ASN A 138 5.03 1.76 -14.04
CA ASN A 138 3.85 1.66 -13.21
C ASN A 138 2.60 2.08 -13.99
N THR A 139 1.56 1.25 -13.93
CA THR A 139 0.30 1.45 -14.64
C THR A 139 -0.50 2.68 -14.20
N VAL A 140 -0.18 3.30 -13.06
CA VAL A 140 -0.80 4.57 -12.66
C VAL A 140 -0.49 5.70 -13.67
N GLU A 141 0.63 5.63 -14.40
CA GLU A 141 0.98 6.59 -15.46
C GLU A 141 0.78 6.05 -16.89
N ALA A 142 0.53 4.75 -17.08
CA ALA A 142 0.33 4.15 -18.39
C ALA A 142 -1.11 4.36 -18.92
N THR A 143 -1.58 5.60 -18.97
CA THR A 143 -2.73 5.92 -19.82
C THR A 143 -2.27 5.73 -21.27
N PRO A 144 -2.95 4.91 -22.09
CA PRO A 144 -2.53 4.69 -23.46
C PRO A 144 -2.80 5.96 -24.27
N GLN A 145 -1.82 6.85 -24.42
CA GLN A 145 -1.77 7.79 -25.54
C GLN A 145 -1.50 7.01 -26.83
N ARG A 146 -2.49 6.22 -27.27
CA ARG A 146 -2.50 5.67 -28.62
C ARG A 146 -3.92 5.62 -29.16
N ARG A 147 -4.13 6.49 -30.16
CA ARG A 147 -5.18 6.52 -31.19
C ARG A 147 -6.44 7.32 -30.87
N ALA A 148 -6.43 8.55 -31.39
CA ALA A 148 -7.39 8.94 -32.40
C ALA A 148 -6.69 9.84 -33.44
N ILE A 149 -6.04 9.22 -34.44
CA ILE A 149 -5.95 9.83 -35.77
C ILE A 149 -7.04 9.12 -36.57
N ALA A 150 -8.15 9.83 -36.74
CA ALA A 150 -9.28 9.56 -37.63
C ALA A 150 -9.81 10.97 -37.93
N GLN A 151 -9.99 11.45 -39.16
CA GLN A 151 -9.95 10.89 -40.52
C GLN A 151 -9.27 11.92 -41.43
#